data_AF-A0A8T4PZL5-F1
#
_entry.id   AF-A0A8T4PZL5-F1
#
_cell.length_a   1.000
_cell.length_b   1.000
_cell.length_c   1.000
_cell.angle_alpha   90.00
_cell.angle_beta   90.00
_cell.angle_gamma   90.00
#
_symmetry.space_group_name_H-M   'P 1'
#
loop_
_entity.id
_entity.type
_entity.pdbx_description
1 polymer ?
#
loop_
_entity_poly.entity_id
_entity_poly.type
_entity_poly.pdbx_seq_one_letter_code
_entity_poly.pdbx_strand_id
1 'polypeptide(L)' 'MPLPKTGSKFLDVAIPKVKKGGTLHFYDFLQEDEFHLASEKILSTCKKLGRVTDILRTVKCGQYGPGKFRVCVDVKIK' A
#
# COMPACT_ATOMS: atom_id res chain seq x y z
N MET A 1 -2.99 7.60 2.31
CA MET A 1 -3.46 8.36 1.13
C MET A 1 -4.83 7.83 0.72
N PRO A 2 -5.92 8.61 0.80
CA PRO A 2 -7.26 8.13 0.47
C PRO A 2 -7.51 8.07 -1.05
N LEU A 3 -6.49 7.74 -1.85
CA LEU A 3 -6.53 7.70 -3.32
C LEU A 3 -6.38 6.26 -3.83
N PRO A 4 -7.43 5.43 -3.73
CA PRO A 4 -7.34 3.99 -4.00
C PRO A 4 -7.14 3.61 -5.48
N LYS A 5 -7.51 4.44 -6.45
CA LYS A 5 -7.38 4.08 -7.89
C LYS A 5 -5.97 4.26 -8.47
N THR A 6 -5.21 5.23 -7.95
CA THR A 6 -3.92 5.63 -8.53
C THR A 6 -2.82 5.71 -7.49
N GLY A 7 -3.08 5.31 -6.24
CA GLY A 7 -2.14 5.45 -5.13
C GLY A 7 -0.79 4.77 -5.40
N SER A 8 -0.78 3.67 -6.18
CA SER A 8 0.43 2.93 -6.51
C SER A 8 1.43 3.76 -7.33
N LYS A 9 0.96 4.71 -8.14
CA LYS A 9 1.80 5.64 -8.91
C LYS A 9 2.41 6.76 -8.09
N PHE A 10 2.05 6.87 -6.81
CA PHE A 10 2.60 7.88 -5.91
C PHE A 10 3.44 7.26 -4.80
N LEU A 11 3.63 5.94 -4.79
CA LEU A 11 4.48 5.26 -3.80
C LEU A 11 5.93 5.75 -3.90
N ASP A 12 6.42 5.94 -5.12
CA ASP A 12 7.72 6.51 -5.45
C ASP A 12 7.94 7.92 -4.89
N VAL A 13 6.88 8.74 -4.83
CA VAL A 13 6.92 10.11 -4.27
C VAL A 13 6.67 10.11 -2.76
N ALA A 14 5.78 9.24 -2.28
CA ALA A 14 5.39 9.18 -0.88
C ALA A 14 6.49 8.57 0.00
N ILE A 15 7.08 7.44 -0.41
CA ILE A 15 8.08 6.71 0.39
C ILE A 15 9.29 7.60 0.78
N PRO A 16 9.90 8.39 -0.12
CA PRO A 16 11.00 9.29 0.24
C PRO A 16 10.62 10.37 1.25
N LYS A 17 9.36 10.82 1.23
CA LYS A 17 8.83 11.86 2.14
C LYS A 17 8.50 11.31 3.53
N VAL A 18 8.38 10.00 3.69
CA VAL A 18 8.18 9.38 5.00
C VAL A 18 9.50 9.39 5.77
N LYS A 19 9.44 9.95 6.99
CA LYS A 19 10.56 9.94 7.95
C LYS A 19 10.89 8.50 8.36
N LYS A 20 12.12 8.27 8.81
CA LYS A 20 12.50 6.97 9.40
C LYS A 20 11.56 6.61 10.55
N GLY A 21 10.96 5.41 10.49
CA GLY A 21 9.96 4.93 11.45
C GLY A 21 8.53 5.39 11.16
N GLY A 22 8.29 6.15 10.10
CA GLY A 22 6.96 6.61 9.70
C GLY A 22 6.11 5.47 9.13
N THR A 23 4.80 5.62 9.26
CA THR A 23 3.82 4.66 8.75
C THR A 23 3.12 5.23 7.52
N LEU A 24 3.05 4.44 6.46
CA LEU A 24 2.33 4.73 5.23
C LEU A 24 1.05 3.89 5.21
N HIS A 25 -0.08 4.57 5.04
CA HIS A 25 -1.39 3.92 4.86
C HIS A 25 -1.76 3.94 3.38
N PHE A 26 -1.65 2.78 2.74
CA PHE A 26 -1.93 2.59 1.32
C PHE A 26 -3.34 2.03 1.13
N TYR A 27 -4.16 2.72 0.35
CA TYR A 27 -5.49 2.24 0.01
C TYR A 27 -5.48 1.78 -1.45
N ASP A 28 -6.14 0.65 -1.73
CA ASP A 28 -6.34 0.14 -3.10
C ASP A 28 -7.74 -0.51 -3.22
N PHE A 29 -8.21 -0.66 -4.46
CA PHE A 29 -9.40 -1.45 -4.78
C PHE A 29 -8.98 -2.73 -5.48
N LEU A 30 -8.97 -3.82 -4.72
CA LEU A 30 -8.52 -5.13 -5.20
C LEU A 30 -9.59 -6.18 -4.97
N GLN A 31 -9.54 -7.25 -5.76
CA GLN A 31 -10.30 -8.45 -5.46
C GLN A 31 -9.69 -9.19 -4.27
N GLU A 32 -10.46 -10.04 -3.58
CA GLU A 32 -9.96 -10.78 -2.41
C GLU A 32 -8.70 -11.59 -2.72
N ASP A 33 -8.65 -12.20 -3.90
CA ASP A 33 -7.51 -13.00 -4.38
C ASP A 33 -6.28 -12.13 -4.72
N GLU A 34 -6.47 -10.82 -4.87
CA GLU A 34 -5.43 -9.89 -5.31
C GLU A 34 -4.81 -9.08 -4.17
N PHE A 35 -5.21 -9.30 -2.92
CA PHE A 35 -4.71 -8.51 -1.77
C PHE A 35 -3.18 -8.59 -1.63
N HIS A 36 -2.58 -9.72 -2.02
CA HIS A 36 -1.13 -9.90 -2.02
C HIS A 36 -0.41 -8.95 -2.99
N LEU A 37 -1.04 -8.60 -4.13
CA LEU A 37 -0.45 -7.72 -5.14
C LEU A 37 -0.23 -6.30 -4.62
N ALA A 38 -1.06 -5.80 -3.69
CA ALA A 38 -0.82 -4.50 -3.06
C ALA A 38 0.50 -4.49 -2.27
N SER A 39 0.69 -5.52 -1.45
CA SER A 39 1.90 -5.70 -0.65
C SER A 39 3.15 -5.83 -1.53
N GLU A 40 3.07 -6.61 -2.60
CA GLU A 40 4.18 -6.76 -3.56
C GLU A 40 4.52 -5.46 -4.28
N LYS A 41 3.52 -4.67 -4.72
CA LYS A 41 3.77 -3.36 -5.36
C LYS A 41 4.56 -2.44 -4.44
N ILE A 42 4.17 -2.39 -3.16
CA ILE A 42 4.85 -1.60 -2.13
C ILE A 42 6.28 -2.11 -1.95
N LEU A 43 6.47 -3.41 -1.68
CA LEU A 43 7.78 -4.03 -1.52
C LEU A 43 8.70 -3.77 -2.72
N SER A 44 8.19 -3.91 -3.95
CA SER A 44 8.97 -3.67 -5.17
C SER A 44 9.40 -2.20 -5.29
N THR A 45 8.52 -1.26 -4.92
CA THR A 45 8.81 0.18 -4.99
C THR A 45 9.82 0.57 -3.93
N CYS A 46 9.67 0.05 -2.70
CA CYS A 46 10.63 0.23 -1.63
C CYS A 46 12.01 -0.32 -1.97
N LYS A 47 12.06 -1.52 -2.58
CA LYS A 47 13.30 -2.14 -3.06
C LYS A 47 13.98 -1.29 -4.13
N LYS A 48 13.21 -0.73 -5.08
CA LYS A 48 13.73 0.21 -6.09
C LYS A 48 14.30 1.49 -5.48
N LEU A 49 13.70 1.97 -4.39
CA LEU A 49 14.15 3.16 -3.65
C LEU A 49 15.25 2.87 -2.61
N GLY A 50 15.65 1.61 -2.42
CA GLY A 50 16.63 1.21 -1.41
C GLY A 50 16.16 1.43 0.03
N ARG A 51 14.84 1.48 0.28
CA ARG A 51 14.25 1.67 1.62
C ARG A 51 13.79 0.34 2.19
N VAL A 52 14.03 0.14 3.49
CA VAL A 52 13.54 -1.04 4.21
C VAL A 52 12.11 -0.77 4.66
N THR A 53 11.19 -1.68 4.33
CA THR A 53 9.78 -1.56 4.74
C THR A 53 9.23 -2.84 5.30
N ASP A 54 8.45 -2.72 6.36
CA ASP A 54 7.74 -3.83 7.00
C ASP A 54 6.24 -3.64 6.83
N ILE A 55 5.54 -4.65 6.33
CA ILE A 55 4.08 -4.65 6.27
C ILE A 55 3.57 -4.90 7.69
N LEU A 56 2.81 -3.94 8.23
CA LEU A 56 2.24 -4.03 9.57
C LEU A 56 0.93 -4.82 9.56
N ARG A 57 0.02 -4.45 8.64
CA ARG A 57 -1.29 -5.07 8.53
C ARG A 57 -1.95 -4.78 7.19
N THR A 58 -2.84 -5.68 6.81
CA THR A 58 -3.74 -5.52 5.67
C THR A 58 -5.17 -5.62 6.18
N VAL A 59 -5.94 -4.55 6.01
CA VAL A 59 -7.32 -4.43 6.52
C VAL A 59 -8.28 -4.32 5.35
N LYS A 60 -9.30 -5.18 5.33
CA LYS A 60 -10.43 -5.08 4.39
C LYS A 60 -11.40 -4.01 4.90
N CYS A 61 -11.44 -2.86 4.25
CA CYS A 61 -12.21 -1.67 4.66
C CYS A 61 -13.60 -1.57 4.00
N GLY A 62 -14.12 -2.66 3.43
CA GLY A 62 -15.48 -2.73 2.85
C GLY A 62 -15.51 -3.05 1.35
N GLN A 63 -16.70 -3.34 0.83
CA GLN A 63 -16.92 -3.67 -0.58
C GLN A 63 -17.19 -2.40 -1.39
N TYR A 64 -16.46 -2.20 -2.49
CA TYR A 64 -16.66 -1.11 -3.44
C TYR A 64 -17.59 -1.51 -4.59
N GLY A 65 -17.60 -2.80 -4.95
CA GLY A 65 -18.48 -3.37 -5.98
C GLY A 65 -18.41 -4.91 -6.00
N PRO A 66 -19.14 -5.58 -6.90
CA PRO A 66 -19.08 -7.04 -7.04
C PRO A 66 -17.63 -7.48 -7.30
N GLY A 67 -17.09 -8.28 -6.38
CA GLY A 67 -15.71 -8.76 -6.42
C GLY A 67 -14.62 -7.73 -6.10
N LYS A 68 -14.93 -6.44 -5.88
CA LYS A 68 -13.92 -5.40 -5.56
C LYS A 68 -14.07 -4.89 -4.14
N PHE A 69 -13.01 -5.00 -3.37
CA PHE A 69 -12.93 -4.56 -1.99
C PHE A 69 -11.93 -3.42 -1.82
N ARG A 70 -12.27 -2.48 -0.94
CA ARG A 70 -11.33 -1.47 -0.47
C ARG A 70 -10.41 -2.13 0.54
N VAL A 71 -9.12 -2.10 0.29
CA VAL A 71 -8.10 -2.64 1.18
C VAL A 71 -7.22 -1.50 1.65
N CYS A 72 -6.88 -1.50 2.94
CA CYS A 72 -5.88 -0.64 3.53
C CYS A 72 -4.68 -1.50 3.93
N VAL A 73 -3.53 -1.27 3.29
CA VAL A 73 -2.25 -1.88 3.66
C VAL A 73 -1.45 -0.84 4.43
N ASP A 74 -1.14 -1.15 5.68
CA ASP A 74 -0.29 -0.33 6.52
C ASP A 74 1.14 -0.84 6.43
N VAL A 75 2.06 0.06 6.11
CA VAL A 75 3.48 -0.25 5.93
C VAL A 75 4.29 0.69 6.79
N LYS A 76 5.29 0.16 7.49
CA LYS A 76 6.27 0.94 8.23
C LYS A 76 7.53 1.10 7.39
N ILE A 77 7.98 2.34 7.18
CA ILE A 77 9.22 2.64 6.49
C ILE A 77 10.32 2.86 7.54
N LYS A 78 11.43 2.14 7.43
CA LYS A 78 12.61 2.24 8.31
C LYS A 78 13.71 3.11 7.71
#